data_AF-A0A8H9I347-F1
#
_entry.id   AF-A0A8H9I347-F1
#
_cell.length_a   1.000
_cell.length_b   1.000
_cell.length_c   1.000
_cell.angle_alpha   90.00
_cell.angle_beta   90.00
_cell.angle_gamma   90.00
#
_symmetry.space_group_name_H-M   'P 1'
#
loop_
_entity.id
_entity.type
_entity.pdbx_description
1 polymer ?
#
loop_
_entity_poly.entity_id
_entity_poly.type
_entity_poly.pdbx_seq_one_letter_code
_entity_poly.pdbx_strand_id
1 'polypeptide(L)'
;MPRYSDERRQAAVAKLLPPYNQSVEEVARQEGISPATVYKWRKEARAEGRCLPDASDQGTTGWSSRDKFAAVVETAAMNTEDVAAYCRQRGLYPEQLQRWRHDCEQAASLSHEDRRREADEAKQQRKRIKELERELQRKNTALAETAALLTLSKKARAIWGDEES
;
A
#
# COMPACT_ATOMS: atom_id res chain seq x y z
N MET A 1 -15.10 -2.38 28.28
CA MET A 1 -14.06 -3.21 27.63
C MET A 1 -13.41 -4.08 28.69
N PRO A 2 -13.14 -5.37 28.42
CA PRO A 2 -12.42 -6.21 29.37
C PRO A 2 -11.06 -5.57 29.68
N ARG A 3 -10.80 -5.27 30.95
CA ARG A 3 -9.49 -4.80 31.41
C ARG A 3 -8.60 -6.02 31.59
N TYR A 4 -7.76 -6.30 30.60
CA TYR A 4 -6.69 -7.28 30.75
C TYR A 4 -5.55 -6.68 31.58
N SER A 5 -4.90 -7.48 32.43
CA SER A 5 -3.71 -7.05 33.17
C SER A 5 -2.51 -6.87 32.24
N ASP A 6 -1.59 -5.98 32.61
CA ASP A 6 -0.36 -5.74 31.82
C ASP A 6 0.50 -6.99 31.71
N GLU A 7 0.54 -7.83 32.75
CA GLU A 7 1.22 -9.13 32.72
C GLU A 7 0.68 -10.04 31.61
N ARG A 8 -0.64 -10.10 31.44
CA ARG A 8 -1.27 -10.93 30.41
C ARG A 8 -1.04 -10.37 29.01
N ARG A 9 -1.04 -9.04 28.86
CA ARG A 9 -0.64 -8.37 27.62
C ARG A 9 0.80 -8.72 27.25
N GLN A 10 1.73 -8.64 28.20
CA GLN A 10 3.14 -8.94 27.97
C GLN A 10 3.37 -10.42 27.63
N ALA A 11 2.69 -11.34 28.32
CA ALA A 11 2.77 -12.77 28.02
C ALA A 11 2.24 -13.10 26.61
N ALA A 12 1.11 -12.51 26.21
CA ALA A 12 0.56 -12.67 24.87
C ALA A 12 1.51 -12.11 23.79
N VAL A 13 2.11 -10.94 24.02
CA VAL A 13 3.10 -10.35 23.10
C VAL A 13 4.40 -11.18 23.06
N ALA A 14 4.83 -11.77 24.17
CA ALA A 14 6.01 -12.63 24.22
C ALA A 14 5.86 -13.90 23.35
N LYS A 15 4.64 -14.46 23.24
CA LYS A 15 4.34 -15.59 22.36
C LYS A 15 4.38 -15.25 20.87
N LEU A 16 4.12 -13.98 20.53
CA LEU A 16 4.27 -13.44 19.17
C LEU A 16 5.73 -13.17 18.81
N LEU A 17 6.63 -13.15 19.80
CA LEU A 17 8.06 -12.92 19.61
C LEU A 17 8.82 -14.25 19.54
N PRO A 18 10.05 -14.23 19.01
CA PRO A 18 10.99 -15.34 19.17
C PRO A 18 11.13 -15.66 20.67
N PRO A 19 11.12 -16.94 21.08
CA PRO A 19 11.37 -18.15 20.29
C PRO A 19 10.12 -18.81 19.66
N TYR A 20 8.91 -18.37 19.98
CA TYR A 20 7.68 -19.09 19.61
C TYR A 20 7.09 -18.67 18.26
N ASN A 21 7.22 -17.38 17.88
CA ASN A 21 6.73 -16.83 16.60
C ASN A 21 5.29 -17.26 16.24
N GLN A 22 4.40 -17.39 17.23
CA GLN A 22 3.03 -17.86 17.01
C GLN A 22 2.21 -16.83 16.25
N SER A 23 1.21 -17.30 15.48
CA SER A 23 0.29 -16.39 14.79
C SER A 23 -0.64 -15.70 15.78
N VAL A 24 -1.16 -14.54 15.39
CA VAL A 24 -2.14 -13.80 16.20
C VAL A 24 -3.37 -14.65 16.50
N GLU A 25 -3.78 -15.50 15.56
CA GLU A 25 -4.92 -16.41 15.70
C GLU A 25 -4.64 -17.54 16.68
N GLU A 26 -3.42 -18.10 16.67
CA GLU A 26 -3.01 -19.12 17.63
C GLU A 26 -2.93 -18.56 19.05
N VAL A 27 -2.31 -17.38 19.23
CA VAL A 27 -2.23 -16.72 20.54
C VAL A 27 -3.62 -16.36 21.06
N ALA A 28 -4.49 -15.85 20.18
CA ALA A 28 -5.89 -15.56 20.53
C ALA A 28 -6.63 -16.82 21.02
N ARG A 29 -6.44 -17.96 20.32
CA ARG A 29 -7.06 -19.25 20.68
C ARG A 29 -6.51 -19.81 21.99
N GLN A 30 -5.20 -19.74 22.21
CA GLN A 30 -4.55 -20.25 23.43
C GLN A 30 -4.90 -19.43 24.66
N GLU A 31 -4.90 -18.09 24.53
CA GLU A 31 -5.15 -17.18 25.65
C GLU A 31 -6.63 -16.92 25.89
N GLY A 32 -7.52 -17.37 24.99
CA GLY A 32 -8.95 -17.07 25.04
C GLY A 32 -9.25 -15.58 24.89
N ILE A 33 -8.46 -14.87 24.08
CA ILE A 33 -8.57 -13.43 23.87
C ILE A 33 -9.08 -13.17 22.45
N SER A 34 -9.86 -12.11 22.27
CA SER A 34 -10.30 -11.71 20.93
C SER A 34 -9.08 -11.42 20.04
N PRO A 35 -9.03 -11.93 18.80
CA PRO A 35 -7.91 -11.67 17.88
C PRO A 35 -7.69 -10.18 17.67
N ALA A 36 -8.76 -9.36 17.66
CA ALA A 36 -8.67 -7.91 17.55
C ALA A 36 -7.86 -7.26 18.69
N THR A 37 -7.91 -7.81 19.90
CA THR A 37 -7.14 -7.29 21.04
C THR A 37 -5.66 -7.65 20.91
N VAL A 38 -5.36 -8.87 20.46
CA VAL A 38 -3.98 -9.31 20.20
C VAL A 38 -3.36 -8.50 19.06
N TYR A 39 -4.12 -8.20 17.99
CA TYR A 39 -3.71 -7.28 16.93
C TYR A 39 -3.39 -5.87 17.47
N LYS A 40 -4.20 -5.35 18.40
CA LYS A 40 -3.97 -4.05 19.02
C LYS A 40 -2.67 -4.03 19.82
N TRP A 41 -2.43 -5.05 20.66
CA TRP A 41 -1.20 -5.13 21.45
C TRP A 41 0.05 -5.29 20.59
N ARG A 42 -0.04 -6.04 19.48
CA ARG A 42 1.04 -6.14 18.50
C ARG A 42 1.35 -4.78 17.87
N LYS A 43 0.31 -3.99 17.52
CA LYS A 43 0.47 -2.64 16.98
C LYS A 43 1.13 -1.69 17.99
N GLU A 44 0.73 -1.76 19.25
CA GLU A 44 1.34 -0.98 20.34
C GLU A 44 2.82 -1.38 20.54
N ALA A 45 3.13 -2.67 20.57
CA ALA A 45 4.50 -3.16 20.68
C ALA A 45 5.39 -2.75 19.47
N ARG A 46 4.82 -2.69 18.25
CA ARG A 46 5.51 -2.11 17.08
C ARG A 46 5.78 -0.62 17.24
N ALA A 47 4.84 0.14 17.81
CA ALA A 47 5.04 1.57 18.07
C ALA A 47 6.15 1.82 19.11
N GLU A 48 6.29 0.92 20.08
CA GLU A 48 7.36 0.88 21.09
C GLU A 48 8.71 0.40 20.51
N GLY A 49 8.79 0.07 19.22
CA GLY A 49 10.04 -0.30 18.53
C GLY A 49 10.36 -1.79 18.54
N ARG A 50 9.44 -2.66 18.98
CA ARG A 50 9.62 -4.11 18.86
C ARG A 50 9.26 -4.57 17.45
N CYS A 51 10.26 -5.02 16.70
CA CYS A 51 10.09 -5.59 15.36
C CYS A 51 9.34 -6.93 15.45
N LEU A 52 8.02 -6.88 15.26
CA LEU A 52 7.13 -8.04 15.29
C LEU A 52 6.74 -8.45 13.86
N PRO A 53 7.17 -9.61 13.36
CA PRO A 53 6.70 -10.11 12.08
C PRO A 53 5.18 -10.34 12.12
N ASP A 54 4.52 -10.09 11.00
CA ASP A 54 3.14 -10.53 10.79
C ASP A 54 3.19 -12.03 10.51
N ALA A 55 3.01 -12.86 11.54
CA ALA A 55 3.00 -14.31 11.42
C ALA A 55 1.72 -14.85 10.73
N SER A 56 1.17 -14.12 9.75
CA SER A 56 0.02 -14.56 8.95
C SER A 56 0.29 -14.60 7.44
N ASP A 57 1.42 -14.09 6.94
CA ASP A 57 1.74 -14.22 5.51
C ASP A 57 3.16 -14.71 5.31
N GLN A 58 3.29 -15.86 4.67
CA GLN A 58 4.52 -16.35 4.03
C GLN A 58 4.93 -15.37 2.94
N GLY A 59 5.56 -14.27 3.33
CA GLY A 59 5.99 -13.25 2.38
C GLY A 59 6.24 -11.92 3.04
N THR A 60 7.17 -11.18 2.44
CA THR A 60 7.67 -9.84 2.80
C THR A 60 6.63 -8.72 3.02
N THR A 61 5.33 -9.05 2.97
CA THR A 61 4.15 -8.18 3.09
C THR A 61 3.83 -7.75 4.53
N GLY A 62 4.31 -8.49 5.53
CA GLY A 62 4.10 -8.16 6.94
C GLY A 62 5.02 -7.07 7.53
N TRP A 63 6.05 -6.66 6.79
CA TRP A 63 7.11 -5.75 7.27
C TRP A 63 6.88 -4.33 6.78
N SER A 64 6.71 -3.38 7.71
CA SER A 64 6.63 -1.97 7.35
C SER A 64 7.97 -1.44 6.85
N SER A 65 7.98 -0.35 6.06
CA SER A 65 9.23 0.28 5.61
C SER A 65 10.15 0.68 6.77
N ARG A 66 9.56 1.06 7.92
CA ARG A 66 10.30 1.37 9.16
C ARG A 66 10.96 0.12 9.75
N ASP A 67 10.25 -1.01 9.80
CA ASP A 67 10.79 -2.26 10.35
C ASP A 67 11.87 -2.86 9.44
N LYS A 68 11.69 -2.74 8.11
CA LYS A 68 12.72 -3.11 7.12
C LYS A 68 13.99 -2.31 7.32
N PHE A 69 13.86 -0.99 7.47
CA PHE A 69 14.99 -0.11 7.74
C PHE A 69 15.67 -0.43 9.09
N ALA A 70 14.88 -0.63 10.16
CA ALA A 70 15.42 -1.01 11.46
C ALA A 70 16.22 -2.32 11.38
N ALA A 71 15.69 -3.32 10.66
CA ALA A 71 16.39 -4.58 10.45
C ALA A 71 17.70 -4.42 9.69
N VAL A 72 17.74 -3.58 8.65
CA VAL A 72 18.97 -3.27 7.89
C VAL A 72 19.99 -2.56 8.79
N VAL A 73 19.56 -1.64 9.65
CA VAL A 73 20.44 -0.91 10.58
C VAL A 73 20.99 -1.84 11.67
N GLU A 74 20.15 -2.68 12.27
CA GLU A 74 20.56 -3.65 13.31
C GLU A 74 21.60 -4.65 12.75
N THR A 75 21.44 -5.08 11.51
CA THR A 75 22.30 -6.07 10.86
C THR A 75 23.54 -5.47 10.19
N ALA A 76 23.64 -4.15 10.06
CA ALA A 76 24.76 -3.49 9.39
C ALA A 76 26.12 -3.73 10.06
N ALA A 77 26.14 -3.95 11.39
CA ALA A 77 27.35 -4.23 12.17
C ALA A 77 27.54 -5.72 12.49
N MET A 78 26.61 -6.59 12.07
CA MET A 78 26.64 -8.02 12.38
C MET A 78 27.49 -8.81 11.37
N ASN A 79 28.09 -9.92 11.81
CA ASN A 79 28.77 -10.85 10.90
C ASN A 79 27.75 -11.74 10.14
N THR A 80 28.22 -12.53 9.18
CA THR A 80 27.33 -13.39 8.37
C THR A 80 26.59 -14.45 9.18
N GLU A 81 27.17 -14.96 10.27
CA GLU A 81 26.58 -15.97 11.13
C GLU A 81 25.46 -15.37 12.01
N ASP A 82 25.71 -14.18 12.55
CA ASP A 82 24.79 -13.38 13.35
C ASP A 82 23.61 -12.92 12.49
N VAL A 83 23.88 -12.49 11.25
CA VAL A 83 22.82 -12.17 10.28
C VAL A 83 21.96 -13.40 9.98
N ALA A 84 22.59 -14.57 9.77
CA ALA A 84 21.83 -15.80 9.54
C ALA A 84 21.01 -16.22 10.77
N ALA A 85 21.53 -16.05 11.98
CA ALA A 85 20.81 -16.30 13.23
C ALA A 85 19.63 -15.33 13.40
N TYR A 86 19.86 -14.05 13.16
CA TYR A 86 18.85 -13.00 13.17
C TYR A 86 17.72 -13.27 12.15
N CYS A 87 18.10 -13.66 10.94
CA CYS A 87 17.19 -14.06 9.87
C CYS A 87 16.32 -15.26 10.29
N ARG A 88 16.92 -16.32 10.85
CA ARG A 88 16.18 -17.48 11.36
C ARG A 88 15.22 -17.12 12.48
N GLN A 89 15.61 -16.24 13.40
CA GLN A 89 14.75 -15.81 14.51
C GLN A 89 13.53 -15.04 14.02
N ARG A 90 13.69 -14.18 13.01
CA ARG A 90 12.63 -13.28 12.53
C ARG A 90 11.89 -13.80 11.29
N GLY A 91 12.18 -15.02 10.82
CA GLY A 91 11.57 -15.61 9.62
C GLY A 91 11.95 -14.87 8.33
N LEU A 92 13.15 -14.31 8.28
CA LEU A 92 13.70 -13.58 7.14
C LEU A 92 14.76 -14.40 6.42
N TYR A 93 14.94 -14.11 5.15
CA TYR A 93 16.05 -14.64 4.35
C TYR A 93 17.16 -13.57 4.22
N PRO A 94 18.45 -13.94 4.28
CA PRO A 94 19.55 -13.00 4.10
C PRO A 94 19.44 -12.19 2.79
N GLU A 95 18.92 -12.79 1.74
CA GLU A 95 18.72 -12.16 0.42
C GLU A 95 17.68 -11.02 0.50
N GLN A 96 16.65 -11.17 1.33
CA GLN A 96 15.63 -10.12 1.54
C GLN A 96 16.24 -8.91 2.24
N LEU A 97 17.12 -9.15 3.20
CA LEU A 97 17.81 -8.10 3.94
C LEU A 97 18.78 -7.32 3.04
N GLN A 98 19.52 -8.03 2.18
CA GLN A 98 20.38 -7.41 1.16
C GLN A 98 19.56 -6.56 0.18
N ARG A 99 18.41 -7.08 -0.25
CA ARG A 99 17.49 -6.31 -1.10
C ARG A 99 16.99 -5.05 -0.41
N TRP A 100 16.58 -5.12 0.86
CA TRP A 100 16.14 -3.94 1.59
C TRP A 100 17.25 -2.93 1.83
N ARG A 101 18.47 -3.38 2.05
CA ARG A 101 19.65 -2.50 2.12
C ARG A 101 19.83 -1.75 0.81
N HIS A 102 19.79 -2.46 -0.31
CA HIS A 102 19.89 -1.87 -1.63
C HIS A 102 18.75 -0.87 -1.90
N ASP A 103 17.51 -1.24 -1.58
CA ASP A 103 16.35 -0.35 -1.72
C ASP A 103 16.51 0.93 -0.87
N CYS A 104 17.10 0.83 0.33
CA CYS A 104 17.37 1.99 1.19
C CYS A 104 18.47 2.90 0.60
N GLU A 105 19.55 2.32 0.08
CA GLU A 105 20.65 3.05 -0.57
C GLU A 105 20.16 3.76 -1.85
N GLN A 106 19.32 3.09 -2.65
CA GLN A 106 18.71 3.67 -3.85
C GLN A 106 17.67 4.73 -3.51
N ALA A 107 16.82 4.51 -2.52
CA ALA A 107 15.81 5.48 -2.10
C ALA A 107 16.46 6.78 -1.62
N ALA A 108 17.61 6.72 -0.93
CA ALA A 108 18.37 7.90 -0.56
C ALA A 108 18.91 8.66 -1.78
N SER A 109 19.32 7.93 -2.82
CA SER A 109 19.92 8.49 -4.05
C SER A 109 18.88 9.10 -5.02
N LEU A 110 17.69 8.51 -5.12
CA LEU A 110 16.59 8.92 -6.02
C LEU A 110 15.67 10.02 -5.41
N SER A 111 15.77 10.27 -4.09
CA SER A 111 14.67 10.87 -3.31
C SER A 111 14.19 12.26 -3.73
N HIS A 112 15.08 13.13 -4.21
CA HIS A 112 14.74 14.55 -4.39
C HIS A 112 14.53 14.97 -5.84
N GLU A 113 15.36 14.51 -6.77
CA GLU A 113 15.25 14.91 -8.17
C GLU A 113 14.17 14.11 -8.90
N ASP A 114 14.10 12.81 -8.69
CA ASP A 114 13.11 11.97 -9.37
C ASP A 114 11.70 12.22 -8.85
N ARG A 115 11.51 12.46 -7.54
CA ARG A 115 10.20 12.90 -7.02
C ARG A 115 9.75 14.23 -7.61
N ARG A 116 10.68 15.15 -7.89
CA ARG A 116 10.35 16.42 -8.56
C ARG A 116 9.96 16.17 -10.02
N ARG A 117 10.73 15.34 -10.74
CA ARG A 117 10.42 14.94 -12.12
C ARG A 117 9.06 14.26 -12.21
N GLU A 118 8.80 13.25 -11.39
CA GLU A 118 7.51 12.56 -11.32
C GLU A 118 6.36 13.52 -10.99
N ALA A 119 6.55 14.45 -10.04
CA ALA A 119 5.53 15.43 -9.70
C ALA A 119 5.23 16.39 -10.87
N ASP A 120 6.26 16.78 -11.63
CA ASP A 120 6.10 17.67 -12.77
C ASP A 120 5.51 16.95 -13.99
N GLU A 121 5.90 15.69 -14.24
CA GLU A 121 5.25 14.81 -15.22
C GLU A 121 3.78 14.60 -14.89
N ALA A 122 3.44 14.31 -13.63
CA ALA A 122 2.06 14.17 -13.19
C ALA A 122 1.24 15.46 -13.39
N LYS A 123 1.85 16.64 -13.19
CA LYS A 123 1.19 17.93 -13.48
C LYS A 123 0.97 18.11 -14.98
N GLN A 124 1.96 17.79 -15.82
CA GLN A 124 1.84 17.89 -17.28
C GLN A 124 0.75 16.95 -17.80
N GLN A 125 0.73 15.70 -17.35
CA GLN A 125 -0.31 14.72 -17.67
C GLN A 125 -1.70 15.23 -17.26
N ARG A 126 -1.85 15.76 -16.04
CA ARG A 126 -3.13 16.34 -15.58
C ARG A 126 -3.60 17.52 -16.44
N LYS A 127 -2.68 18.39 -16.88
CA LYS A 127 -3.02 19.49 -17.81
C LYS A 127 -3.50 18.92 -19.14
N ARG A 128 -2.78 17.94 -19.68
CA ARG A 128 -3.12 17.31 -20.96
C ARG A 128 -4.48 16.62 -20.91
N ILE A 129 -4.78 15.90 -19.82
CA ILE A 129 -6.09 15.28 -19.62
C ILE A 129 -7.19 16.34 -19.64
N LYS A 130 -7.04 17.44 -18.90
CA LYS A 130 -8.04 18.52 -18.88
C LYS A 130 -8.25 19.18 -20.25
N GLU A 131 -7.18 19.37 -21.02
CA GLU A 131 -7.27 19.91 -22.38
C GLU A 131 -8.03 18.96 -23.30
N LEU A 132 -7.66 17.67 -23.28
CA LEU A 132 -8.31 16.63 -24.07
C LEU A 132 -9.80 16.49 -23.69
N GLU A 133 -10.14 16.52 -22.40
CA GLU A 133 -11.53 16.50 -21.93
C GLU A 133 -12.33 17.69 -22.48
N ARG A 134 -11.75 18.90 -22.50
CA ARG A 134 -12.41 20.10 -23.06
C ARG A 134 -12.61 19.99 -24.57
N GLU A 135 -11.61 19.51 -25.30
CA GLU A 135 -11.74 19.28 -26.74
C GLU A 135 -12.82 18.24 -27.05
N LEU A 136 -12.88 17.17 -26.26
CA LEU A 136 -13.86 16.11 -26.39
C LEU A 136 -15.28 16.66 -26.14
N GLN A 137 -15.47 17.48 -25.09
CA GLN A 137 -16.74 18.15 -24.82
C GLN A 137 -17.17 19.08 -25.98
N ARG A 138 -16.26 19.88 -26.53
CA ARG A 138 -16.54 20.75 -27.69
C ARG A 138 -16.93 19.95 -28.93
N LYS A 139 -16.25 18.83 -29.20
CA LYS A 139 -16.59 17.95 -30.33
C LYS A 139 -17.93 17.26 -30.13
N ASN A 140 -18.23 16.79 -28.92
CA ASN A 140 -19.51 16.16 -28.60
C ASN A 140 -20.69 17.13 -28.68
N THR A 141 -20.52 18.38 -28.24
CA THR A 141 -21.55 19.41 -28.37
C THR A 141 -21.84 19.74 -29.83
N ALA A 142 -20.82 19.95 -30.66
CA ALA A 142 -21.01 20.13 -32.10
C ALA A 142 -21.66 18.92 -32.79
N LEU A 143 -21.28 17.70 -32.39
CA LEU A 143 -21.93 16.47 -32.88
C LEU A 143 -23.39 16.37 -32.44
N ALA A 144 -23.71 16.75 -31.20
CA ALA A 144 -25.08 16.77 -30.70
C ALA A 144 -25.94 17.81 -31.41
N GLU A 145 -25.40 19.01 -31.68
CA GLU A 145 -26.08 20.07 -32.43
C GLU A 145 -26.38 19.63 -33.88
N THR A 146 -25.41 19.02 -34.57
CA THR A 146 -25.66 18.50 -35.93
C THR A 146 -26.66 17.35 -35.93
N ALA A 147 -26.60 16.44 -34.96
CA ALA A 147 -27.62 15.40 -34.78
C ALA A 147 -29.01 16.01 -34.54
N ALA A 148 -29.11 17.04 -33.69
CA ALA A 148 -30.36 17.74 -33.42
C ALA A 148 -30.94 18.38 -34.69
N LEU A 149 -30.11 19.12 -35.46
CA LEU A 149 -30.52 19.72 -36.74
C LEU A 149 -31.00 18.66 -37.75
N LEU A 150 -30.29 17.54 -37.86
CA LEU A 150 -30.70 16.42 -38.73
C LEU A 150 -32.04 15.82 -38.28
N THR A 151 -32.25 15.64 -36.98
CA THR A 151 -33.54 15.14 -36.48
C THR A 151 -34.68 16.13 -36.70
N LEU A 152 -34.43 17.44 -36.54
CA LEU A 152 -35.43 18.48 -36.79
C LEU A 152 -35.79 18.54 -38.28
N SER A 153 -34.79 18.50 -39.16
CA SER A 153 -35.01 18.45 -40.62
C SER A 153 -35.82 17.21 -41.03
N LYS A 154 -35.51 16.03 -40.47
CA LYS A 154 -36.30 14.81 -40.70
C LYS A 154 -37.75 14.95 -40.22
N LYS A 155 -37.97 15.54 -39.03
CA LYS A 155 -39.32 15.78 -38.49
C LYS A 155 -40.10 16.79 -39.33
N ALA A 156 -39.44 17.86 -39.80
CA ALA A 156 -40.06 18.87 -40.65
C ALA A 156 -40.50 18.27 -41.99
N ARG A 157 -39.62 17.51 -42.67
CA ARG A 157 -39.98 16.76 -43.89
C ARG A 157 -41.15 15.79 -43.67
N ALA A 158 -41.21 15.12 -42.52
CA ALA A 158 -42.30 14.21 -42.20
C ALA A 158 -43.65 14.91 -41.98
N ILE A 159 -43.66 16.17 -41.53
CA ILE A 159 -44.89 16.93 -41.26
C ILE A 159 -45.35 17.69 -42.51
N TRP A 160 -44.43 18.33 -43.24
CA TRP A 160 -44.74 19.22 -44.36
C TRP A 160 -44.52 18.60 -45.76
N GLY A 161 -43.91 17.41 -45.86
CA GLY A 161 -43.44 16.87 -47.14
C GLY A 161 -42.20 17.61 -47.66
N ASP A 162 -41.55 17.08 -48.69
CA ASP A 162 -40.41 17.78 -49.31
C ASP A 162 -40.91 19.04 -50.06
N GLU A 163 -40.35 20.22 -49.75
CA GLU A 163 -40.50 21.44 -50.56
C GLU A 163 -39.66 21.36 -51.86
N GLU A 164 -39.63 20.21 -52.52
CA GLU A 164 -39.08 20.08 -53.88
C GLU A 164 -40.21 20.19 -54.91
N SER A 165 -40.35 21.41 -55.44
CA SER A 165 -40.65 21.64 -56.86
C SER A 165 -39.47 22.40 -57.46
#